data_AF-A0A1W5D5N2-F1
#
_entry.id   AF-A0A1W5D5N2-F1
#
_cell.length_a   1.000
_cell.length_b   1.000
_cell.length_c   1.000
_cell.angle_alpha   90.00
_cell.angle_beta   90.00
_cell.angle_gamma   90.00
#
_symmetry.space_group_name_H-M   'P 1'
#
loop_
_entity.id
_entity.type
_entity.pdbx_description
1 polymer ?
#
loop_
_entity_poly.entity_id
_entity_poly.type
_entity_poly.pdbx_seq_one_letter_code
_entity_poly.pdbx_strand_id
1 'polypeptide(L)'
;MGLIAIFGIAILHTYERYAWIPQILALFVLIGSAGHNFNTSLPSVGPAGTITANRCSFFALQFSIVIGFSAVGADFYVYYPTNTSRRLTFLMTWLGLWMSLIFANLLGVGIASGVATTPTWSDAYNTSSGALLLACYDGLGGFGGFCVVILALGSIANNAPGTYAAALSFQVLGRYGKAIPRWIWCLVVMIIELVCSVAGRNHLLNIFENFLPLMSYWVCPWVTIVLEEHLLFHVLRGLPFDWTAWEDKKRLPIGAAALLSWLIGWTGAIVGMDQVWYQGPVALKIGGYGGDIGAWMSIAFACVVYPPLRYLELKNFGR
;
A
#
# COMPACT_ATOMS: atom_id res chain seq x y z
N MET A 1 16.93 1.84 10.77
CA MET A 1 16.90 1.59 9.31
C MET A 1 17.40 2.74 8.46
N GLY A 2 17.13 4.01 8.82
CA GLY A 2 17.67 5.16 8.06
C GLY A 2 19.19 5.07 7.79
N LEU A 3 19.98 4.56 8.74
CA LEU A 3 21.41 4.29 8.54
C LEU A 3 21.72 3.22 7.49
N ILE A 4 20.91 2.15 7.38
CA ILE A 4 21.10 1.09 6.37
C ILE A 4 20.71 1.60 4.98
N ALA A 5 19.66 2.43 4.88
CA ALA A 5 19.26 3.09 3.64
C ALA A 5 20.33 4.08 3.12
N ILE A 6 21.17 4.64 4.01
CA ILE A 6 22.30 5.51 3.65
C ILE A 6 23.41 4.74 2.92
N PHE A 7 23.62 3.46 3.24
CA PHE A 7 24.68 2.64 2.64
C PHE A 7 24.32 2.04 1.25
N GLY A 8 23.13 2.36 0.73
CA GLY A 8 22.74 2.05 -0.65
C GLY A 8 22.02 0.72 -0.85
N ILE A 9 21.52 0.51 -2.07
CA ILE A 9 20.58 -0.56 -2.39
C ILE A 9 21.18 -1.97 -2.33
N ALA A 10 22.49 -2.12 -2.50
CA ALA A 10 23.15 -3.44 -2.46
C ALA A 10 23.10 -4.07 -1.06
N ILE A 11 23.31 -3.27 -0.02
CA ILE A 11 23.24 -3.73 1.37
C ILE A 11 21.79 -3.97 1.76
N LEU A 12 20.88 -3.09 1.36
CA LEU A 12 19.45 -3.24 1.59
C LEU A 12 18.91 -4.53 0.95
N HIS A 13 19.24 -4.78 -0.32
CA HIS A 13 18.80 -5.98 -1.04
C HIS A 13 19.40 -7.27 -0.45
N THR A 14 20.64 -7.23 0.03
CA THR A 14 21.27 -8.38 0.70
C THR A 14 20.61 -8.64 2.05
N TYR A 15 20.33 -7.59 2.81
CA TYR A 15 19.64 -7.69 4.10
C TYR A 15 18.21 -8.22 3.93
N GLU A 16 17.42 -7.66 3.01
CA GLU A 16 16.04 -8.08 2.76
C GLU A 16 15.93 -9.53 2.29
N ARG A 17 16.94 -10.03 1.56
CA ARG A 17 17.02 -11.43 1.15
C ARG A 17 17.01 -12.41 2.34
N TYR A 18 17.51 -12.01 3.51
CA TYR A 18 17.60 -12.86 4.70
C TYR A 18 16.69 -12.42 5.86
N ALA A 19 16.26 -11.15 5.89
CA ALA A 19 15.49 -10.58 6.99
C ALA A 19 14.13 -11.26 7.21
N TRP A 20 13.54 -11.85 6.16
CA TRP A 20 12.24 -12.53 6.25
C TRP A 20 12.31 -13.89 6.96
N ILE A 21 13.47 -14.56 7.01
CA ILE A 21 13.58 -15.93 7.56
C ILE A 21 13.25 -15.97 9.06
N PRO A 22 13.87 -15.13 9.93
CA PRO A 22 13.53 -15.12 11.35
C PRO A 22 12.07 -14.70 11.59
N GLN A 23 11.53 -13.80 10.77
CA GLN A 23 10.14 -13.37 10.89
C GLN A 23 9.17 -14.52 10.60
N ILE A 24 9.37 -15.27 9.53
CA ILE A 24 8.52 -16.42 9.20
C ILE A 24 8.56 -17.47 10.31
N LEU A 25 9.74 -17.75 10.88
CA LEU A 25 9.86 -18.68 12.01
C LEU A 25 9.07 -18.18 13.23
N ALA A 26 9.18 -16.89 13.58
CA ALA A 26 8.41 -16.30 14.67
C ALA A 26 6.90 -16.38 14.42
N LEU A 27 6.44 -16.18 13.18
CA LEU A 27 5.02 -16.31 12.82
C LEU A 27 4.53 -17.77 12.89
N PHE A 28 5.36 -18.77 12.53
CA PHE A 28 5.00 -20.18 12.73
C PHE A 28 4.90 -20.55 14.22
N VAL A 29 5.80 -20.04 15.06
CA VAL A 29 5.69 -20.18 16.52
C VAL A 29 4.41 -19.53 17.03
N LEU A 30 4.03 -18.37 16.48
CA LEU A 30 2.76 -17.70 16.83
C LEU A 30 1.57 -18.59 16.51
N ILE A 31 1.53 -19.18 15.32
CA ILE A 31 0.48 -20.12 14.90
C ILE A 31 0.39 -21.31 15.86
N GLY A 32 1.54 -21.88 16.25
CA GLY A 32 1.58 -23.00 17.20
C GLY A 32 1.08 -22.63 18.60
N SER A 33 1.35 -21.41 19.07
CA SER A 33 0.94 -20.90 20.38
C SER A 33 -0.54 -20.51 20.42
N ALA A 34 -0.98 -19.74 19.44
CA ALA A 34 -2.29 -19.11 19.40
C ALA A 34 -3.36 -19.96 18.72
N GLY A 35 -2.96 -21.01 17.99
CA GLY A 35 -3.83 -21.80 17.11
C GLY A 35 -5.00 -22.48 17.80
N HIS A 36 -4.89 -22.83 19.10
CA HIS A 36 -6.02 -23.42 19.85
C HIS A 36 -7.17 -22.43 20.05
N ASN A 37 -6.87 -21.12 20.09
CA ASN A 37 -7.87 -20.08 20.25
C ASN A 37 -8.43 -19.58 18.91
N PHE A 38 -7.95 -20.12 17.78
CA PHE A 38 -8.48 -19.76 16.47
C PHE A 38 -9.80 -20.51 16.24
N ASN A 39 -10.87 -19.75 16.03
CA ASN A 39 -12.17 -20.33 15.75
C ASN A 39 -12.60 -20.00 14.32
N THR A 40 -12.51 -21.02 13.46
CA THR A 40 -12.83 -20.96 12.03
C THR A 40 -14.32 -21.03 11.73
N SER A 41 -15.16 -21.26 12.74
CA SER A 41 -16.60 -21.47 12.60
C SER A 41 -17.45 -20.29 13.10
N LEU A 42 -16.84 -19.15 13.48
CA LEU A 42 -17.60 -17.97 13.90
C LEU A 42 -18.45 -17.40 12.75
N PRO A 43 -19.79 -17.37 12.88
CA PRO A 43 -20.64 -16.75 11.88
C PRO A 43 -20.56 -15.21 11.99
N SER A 44 -20.61 -14.52 10.84
CA SER A 44 -20.77 -13.07 10.82
C SER A 44 -22.15 -12.69 11.34
N VAL A 45 -22.21 -11.93 12.43
CA VAL A 45 -23.47 -11.48 13.05
C VAL A 45 -23.87 -10.12 12.49
N GLY A 46 -25.11 -9.99 12.02
CA GLY A 46 -25.69 -8.70 11.60
C GLY A 46 -26.69 -8.82 10.43
N PRO A 47 -27.33 -7.71 10.04
CA PRO A 47 -28.18 -7.67 8.85
C PRO A 47 -27.39 -8.02 7.59
N ALA A 48 -28.00 -8.75 6.65
CA ALA A 48 -27.33 -9.21 5.42
C ALA A 48 -26.71 -8.07 4.58
N GLY A 49 -27.35 -6.90 4.57
CA GLY A 49 -26.83 -5.69 3.91
C GLY A 49 -25.55 -5.16 4.56
N THR A 50 -25.49 -5.13 5.89
CA THR A 50 -24.31 -4.68 6.65
C THR A 50 -23.15 -5.65 6.53
N ILE A 51 -23.41 -6.96 6.51
CA ILE A 51 -22.37 -7.97 6.30
C ILE A 51 -21.71 -7.79 4.93
N THR A 52 -22.53 -7.57 3.89
CA THR A 52 -22.02 -7.33 2.54
C THR A 52 -21.20 -6.04 2.46
N ALA A 53 -21.67 -4.95 3.07
CA ALA A 53 -20.95 -3.69 3.14
C ALA A 53 -19.58 -3.86 3.85
N ASN A 54 -19.55 -4.52 5.02
CA ASN A 54 -18.30 -4.76 5.76
C ASN A 54 -17.29 -5.60 4.96
N ARG A 55 -17.76 -6.59 4.18
CA ARG A 55 -16.90 -7.38 3.29
C ARG A 55 -16.31 -6.53 2.16
N CYS A 56 -17.10 -5.64 1.57
CA CYS A 56 -16.63 -4.69 0.55
C CYS A 56 -15.60 -3.72 1.14
N SER A 57 -15.86 -3.15 2.32
CA SER A 57 -14.93 -2.24 2.99
C SER A 57 -13.63 -2.95 3.39
N PHE A 58 -13.69 -4.21 3.88
CA PHE A 58 -12.49 -4.99 4.16
C PHE A 58 -11.67 -5.26 2.88
N PHE A 59 -12.34 -5.58 1.77
CA PHE A 59 -11.69 -5.74 0.47
C PHE A 59 -11.03 -4.44 -0.01
N ALA A 60 -11.71 -3.30 0.14
CA ALA A 60 -11.17 -1.98 -0.20
C ALA A 60 -9.93 -1.64 0.66
N LEU A 61 -9.97 -1.94 1.96
CA LEU A 61 -8.81 -1.78 2.85
C LEU A 61 -7.62 -2.61 2.40
N GLN A 62 -7.81 -3.90 2.13
CA GLN A 62 -6.73 -4.78 1.65
C GLN A 62 -6.19 -4.31 0.30
N PHE A 63 -7.07 -3.94 -0.62
CA PHE A 63 -6.69 -3.42 -1.93
C PHE A 63 -5.85 -2.13 -1.81
N SER A 64 -6.19 -1.24 -0.88
CA SER A 64 -5.47 0.01 -0.63
C SER A 64 -4.01 -0.21 -0.20
N ILE A 65 -3.77 -1.24 0.61
CA ILE A 65 -2.41 -1.60 1.05
C ILE A 65 -1.55 -2.01 -0.13
N VAL A 66 -2.08 -2.86 -1.02
CA VAL A 66 -1.32 -3.42 -2.15
C VAL A 66 -1.11 -2.39 -3.25
N ILE A 67 -2.15 -1.62 -3.58
CA ILE A 67 -2.07 -0.68 -4.69
C ILE A 67 -1.05 0.44 -4.41
N GLY A 68 -0.83 0.82 -3.14
CA GLY A 68 0.18 1.81 -2.76
C GLY A 68 1.60 1.48 -3.24
N PHE A 69 1.95 0.19 -3.32
CA PHE A 69 3.26 -0.24 -3.82
C PHE A 69 3.43 -0.09 -5.34
N SER A 70 2.33 0.08 -6.09
CA SER A 70 2.39 0.24 -7.55
C SER A 70 3.15 1.50 -7.99
N ALA A 71 3.04 2.59 -7.22
CA ALA A 71 3.75 3.84 -7.49
C ALA A 71 5.27 3.71 -7.31
N VAL A 72 5.69 2.83 -6.40
CA VAL A 72 7.10 2.62 -6.05
C VAL A 72 7.74 1.49 -6.86
N GLY A 73 6.95 0.58 -7.45
CA GLY A 73 7.48 -0.59 -8.14
C GLY A 73 8.52 -0.28 -9.22
N ALA A 74 8.37 0.84 -9.94
CA ALA A 74 9.32 1.27 -10.96
C ALA A 74 10.73 1.50 -10.41
N ASP A 75 10.87 2.02 -9.19
CA ASP A 75 12.17 2.32 -8.57
C ASP A 75 13.02 1.07 -8.38
N PHE A 76 12.40 -0.08 -8.13
CA PHE A 76 13.10 -1.35 -7.92
C PHE A 76 13.38 -2.09 -9.23
N TYR A 77 12.49 -2.01 -10.22
CA TYR A 77 12.70 -2.71 -11.49
C TYR A 77 13.81 -2.11 -12.36
N VAL A 78 14.18 -0.85 -12.16
CA VAL A 78 15.29 -0.21 -12.89
C VAL A 78 16.63 -0.92 -12.67
N TYR A 79 16.79 -1.64 -11.55
CA TYR A 79 18.01 -2.38 -11.23
C TYR A 79 18.11 -3.75 -11.92
N TYR A 80 17.03 -4.23 -12.55
CA TYR A 80 17.04 -5.51 -13.25
C TYR A 80 17.71 -5.38 -14.63
N PRO A 81 18.42 -6.43 -15.10
CA PRO A 81 18.97 -6.46 -16.45
C PRO A 81 17.87 -6.32 -17.51
N THR A 82 18.17 -5.62 -18.60
CA THR A 82 17.26 -5.41 -19.74
C THR A 82 16.82 -6.71 -20.43
N ASN A 83 17.58 -7.80 -20.26
CA ASN A 83 17.28 -9.12 -20.81
C ASN A 83 16.27 -9.94 -19.97
N THR A 84 15.78 -9.40 -18.85
CA THR A 84 14.86 -10.12 -17.97
C THR A 84 13.48 -10.28 -18.62
N SER A 85 12.93 -11.49 -18.62
CA SER A 85 11.61 -11.75 -19.20
C SER A 85 10.49 -11.04 -18.43
N ARG A 86 9.72 -10.19 -19.13
CA ARG A 86 8.57 -9.45 -18.57
C ARG A 86 7.55 -10.34 -17.84
N ARG A 87 7.26 -11.52 -18.41
CA ARG A 87 6.28 -12.47 -17.82
C ARG A 87 6.82 -13.10 -16.54
N LEU A 88 8.12 -13.40 -16.50
CA LEU A 88 8.75 -13.96 -15.31
C LEU A 88 8.76 -12.94 -14.18
N THR A 89 9.16 -11.70 -14.46
CA THR A 89 9.13 -10.62 -13.47
C THR A 89 7.72 -10.41 -12.91
N PHE A 90 6.70 -10.36 -13.79
CA PHE A 90 5.30 -10.24 -13.37
C PHE A 90 4.86 -11.41 -12.47
N LEU A 91 5.10 -12.65 -12.88
CA LEU A 91 4.68 -13.84 -12.13
C LEU A 91 5.40 -13.94 -10.78
N MET A 92 6.69 -13.63 -10.72
CA MET A 92 7.46 -13.65 -9.48
C MET A 92 6.92 -12.62 -8.48
N THR A 93 6.68 -11.39 -8.92
CA THR A 93 6.13 -10.34 -8.05
C THR A 93 4.70 -10.66 -7.64
N TRP A 94 3.86 -11.11 -8.57
CA TRP A 94 2.49 -11.50 -8.28
C TRP A 94 2.42 -12.62 -7.24
N LEU A 95 3.13 -13.73 -7.45
CA LEU A 95 3.14 -14.86 -6.54
C LEU A 95 3.74 -14.50 -5.18
N GLY A 96 4.81 -13.70 -5.16
CA GLY A 96 5.43 -13.24 -3.91
C GLY A 96 4.49 -12.41 -3.05
N LEU A 97 3.86 -11.38 -3.65
CA LEU A 97 2.88 -10.54 -2.96
C LEU A 97 1.65 -11.36 -2.54
N TRP A 98 1.11 -12.17 -3.45
CA TRP A 98 -0.10 -12.96 -3.21
C TRP A 98 0.08 -13.95 -2.06
N MET A 99 1.18 -14.73 -2.07
CA MET A 99 1.45 -15.69 -0.98
C MET A 99 1.71 -15.00 0.36
N SER A 100 2.49 -13.91 0.36
CA SER A 100 2.80 -13.17 1.58
C SER A 100 1.55 -12.57 2.22
N LEU A 101 0.70 -11.92 1.40
CA LEU A 101 -0.51 -11.27 1.87
C LEU A 101 -1.57 -12.27 2.34
N ILE A 102 -1.75 -13.39 1.64
CA ILE A 102 -2.68 -14.44 2.10
C ILE A 102 -2.23 -15.00 3.44
N PHE A 103 -0.95 -15.31 3.59
CA PHE A 103 -0.42 -15.83 4.84
C PHE A 103 -0.63 -14.85 6.00
N ALA A 104 -0.28 -13.58 5.82
CA ALA A 104 -0.46 -12.55 6.85
C ALA A 104 -1.95 -12.30 7.17
N ASN A 105 -2.83 -12.27 6.17
CA ASN A 105 -4.26 -12.07 6.37
C ASN A 105 -4.91 -13.24 7.09
N LEU A 106 -4.60 -14.48 6.72
CA LEU A 106 -5.13 -15.66 7.40
C LEU A 106 -4.71 -15.68 8.88
N LEU A 107 -3.47 -15.31 9.17
CA LEU A 107 -3.00 -15.17 10.53
C LEU A 107 -3.76 -14.08 11.30
N GLY A 108 -3.93 -12.90 10.70
CA GLY A 108 -4.67 -11.79 11.29
C GLY A 108 -6.14 -12.15 11.57
N VAL A 109 -6.82 -12.83 10.64
CA VAL A 109 -8.19 -13.32 10.83
C VAL A 109 -8.25 -14.36 11.96
N GLY A 110 -7.28 -15.27 12.05
CA GLY A 110 -7.17 -16.23 13.15
C GLY A 110 -7.08 -15.54 14.50
N ILE A 111 -6.16 -14.57 14.64
CA ILE A 111 -6.00 -13.79 15.87
C ILE A 111 -7.28 -13.00 16.20
N ALA A 112 -7.88 -12.33 15.21
CA ALA A 112 -9.11 -11.56 15.39
C ALA A 112 -10.29 -12.44 15.87
N SER A 113 -10.39 -13.69 15.38
CA SER A 113 -11.40 -14.64 15.86
C SER A 113 -11.22 -14.96 17.35
N GLY A 114 -9.96 -15.11 17.81
CA GLY A 114 -9.66 -15.37 19.21
C GLY A 114 -9.85 -14.15 20.13
N VAL A 115 -9.72 -12.92 19.59
CA VAL A 115 -10.04 -11.68 20.32
C VAL A 115 -11.53 -11.62 20.67
N ALA A 116 -12.40 -12.11 19.79
CA ALA A 116 -13.84 -12.13 20.04
C ALA A 116 -14.26 -13.16 21.11
N THR A 117 -13.46 -14.23 21.31
CA THR A 117 -13.77 -15.30 22.25
C THR A 117 -13.08 -15.16 23.60
N THR A 118 -11.91 -14.50 23.63
CA THR A 118 -11.03 -14.49 24.81
C THR A 118 -10.89 -13.06 25.35
N PRO A 119 -11.37 -12.76 26.58
CA PRO A 119 -11.36 -11.41 27.13
C PRO A 119 -9.94 -10.84 27.32
N THR A 120 -8.96 -11.69 27.65
CA THR A 120 -7.55 -11.25 27.79
C THR A 120 -6.97 -10.71 26.49
N TRP A 121 -7.38 -11.25 25.35
CA TRP A 121 -6.95 -10.77 24.03
C TRP A 121 -7.68 -9.48 23.64
N SER A 122 -8.94 -9.33 24.05
CA SER A 122 -9.70 -8.08 23.88
C SER A 122 -9.08 -6.92 24.66
N ASP A 123 -8.72 -7.15 25.93
CA ASP A 123 -8.06 -6.13 26.77
C ASP A 123 -6.69 -5.73 26.23
N ALA A 124 -5.91 -6.72 25.74
CA ALA A 124 -4.63 -6.47 25.09
C ALA A 124 -4.79 -5.67 23.79
N TYR A 125 -5.79 -5.99 22.98
CA TYR A 125 -6.09 -5.27 21.74
C TYR A 125 -6.47 -3.81 21.98
N ASN A 126 -7.26 -3.54 23.02
CA ASN A 126 -7.61 -2.17 23.44
C ASN A 126 -6.39 -1.35 23.88
N THR A 127 -5.32 -2.01 24.33
CA THR A 127 -4.06 -1.36 24.69
C THR A 127 -3.22 -1.08 23.44
N SER A 128 -2.91 -2.11 22.64
CA SER A 128 -2.24 -1.96 21.34
C SER A 128 -2.20 -3.26 20.56
N SER A 129 -2.02 -3.18 19.24
CA SER A 129 -1.78 -4.35 18.39
C SER A 129 -0.50 -5.12 18.77
N GLY A 130 0.52 -4.44 19.30
CA GLY A 130 1.74 -5.08 19.80
C GLY A 130 1.51 -5.85 21.10
N ALA A 131 0.67 -5.33 22.00
CA ALA A 131 0.26 -6.03 23.22
C ALA A 131 -0.56 -7.29 22.90
N LEU A 132 -1.42 -7.23 21.87
CA LEU A 132 -2.13 -8.40 21.36
C LEU A 132 -1.17 -9.48 20.87
N LEU A 133 -0.13 -9.13 20.09
CA LEU A 133 0.88 -10.10 19.66
C LEU A 133 1.60 -10.75 20.85
N LEU A 134 1.93 -9.98 21.89
CA LEU A 134 2.53 -10.52 23.11
C LEU A 134 1.59 -11.50 23.82
N ALA A 135 0.29 -11.16 23.92
CA ALA A 135 -0.72 -12.03 24.52
C ALA A 135 -0.93 -13.34 23.72
N CYS A 136 -0.71 -13.33 22.41
CA CYS A 136 -0.72 -14.55 21.59
C CYS A 136 0.44 -15.51 21.92
N TYR A 137 1.53 -15.02 22.52
CA TYR A 137 2.70 -15.81 22.91
C TYR A 137 2.75 -16.17 24.41
N ASP A 138 1.70 -15.87 25.17
CA ASP A 138 1.70 -16.01 26.64
C ASP A 138 2.08 -17.43 27.12
N GLY A 139 1.75 -18.45 26.33
CA GLY A 139 2.12 -19.85 26.61
C GLY A 139 3.62 -20.20 26.53
N LEU A 140 4.47 -19.30 26.01
CA LEU A 140 5.91 -19.56 25.81
C LEU A 140 6.82 -18.80 26.79
N GLY A 141 6.26 -18.05 27.74
CA GLY A 141 7.01 -17.29 28.73
C GLY A 141 8.05 -16.35 28.09
N GLY A 142 9.30 -16.38 28.57
CA GLY A 142 10.38 -15.50 28.10
C GLY A 142 10.71 -15.62 26.61
N PHE A 143 10.44 -16.77 25.98
CA PHE A 143 10.65 -16.96 24.54
C PHE A 143 9.63 -16.19 23.69
N GLY A 144 8.40 -16.02 24.20
CA GLY A 144 7.37 -15.20 23.56
C GLY A 144 7.80 -13.75 23.37
N GLY A 145 8.39 -13.15 24.41
CA GLY A 145 8.95 -11.80 24.33
C GLY A 145 10.07 -11.67 23.28
N PHE A 146 10.93 -12.68 23.16
CA PHE A 146 11.96 -12.73 22.12
C PHE A 146 11.36 -12.76 20.70
N CYS A 147 10.32 -13.56 20.47
CA CYS A 147 9.63 -13.61 19.18
C CYS A 147 8.98 -12.25 18.83
N VAL A 148 8.37 -11.56 19.79
CA VAL A 148 7.80 -10.22 19.58
C VAL A 148 8.89 -9.22 19.16
N VAL A 149 10.08 -9.28 19.77
CA VAL A 149 11.22 -8.42 19.36
C VAL A 149 11.63 -8.70 17.91
N ILE A 150 11.69 -9.97 17.49
CA ILE A 150 11.98 -10.32 16.09
C ILE A 150 10.92 -9.74 15.14
N LEU A 151 9.64 -9.86 15.49
CA LEU A 151 8.54 -9.31 14.68
C LEU A 151 8.63 -7.77 14.61
N ALA A 152 8.95 -7.10 15.71
CA ALA A 152 9.14 -5.65 15.76
C ALA A 152 10.31 -5.19 14.86
N LEU A 153 11.46 -5.88 14.93
CA LEU A 153 12.60 -5.63 14.02
C LEU A 153 12.22 -5.85 12.56
N GLY A 154 11.36 -6.84 12.31
CA GLY A 154 10.79 -7.12 11.00
C GLY A 154 9.89 -6.01 10.44
N SER A 155 9.02 -5.45 11.28
CA SER A 155 8.21 -4.28 10.89
C SER A 155 9.10 -3.07 10.56
N ILE A 156 10.19 -2.90 11.30
CA ILE A 156 11.20 -1.88 11.01
C ILE A 156 11.87 -2.14 9.65
N ALA A 157 12.19 -3.40 9.33
CA ALA A 157 12.75 -3.79 8.04
C ALA A 157 11.82 -3.47 6.86
N ASN A 158 10.52 -3.73 7.00
CA ASN A 158 9.54 -3.43 5.97
C ASN A 158 9.44 -1.94 5.60
N ASN A 159 9.83 -1.03 6.50
CA ASN A 159 9.81 0.41 6.22
C ASN A 159 11.00 0.89 5.38
N ALA A 160 12.10 0.12 5.31
CA ALA A 160 13.32 0.56 4.62
C ALA A 160 13.13 0.82 3.11
N PRO A 161 12.40 -0.02 2.34
CA PRO A 161 12.02 0.27 0.95
C PRO A 161 11.26 1.59 0.79
N GLY A 162 10.32 1.87 1.71
CA GLY A 162 9.47 3.07 1.66
C GLY A 162 10.30 4.34 1.83
N THR A 163 11.17 4.39 2.83
CA THR A 163 12.08 5.52 3.05
C THR A 163 13.04 5.72 1.86
N TYR A 164 13.52 4.63 1.25
CA TYR A 164 14.39 4.70 0.07
C TYR A 164 13.67 5.29 -1.15
N ALA A 165 12.45 4.82 -1.43
CA ALA A 165 11.63 5.33 -2.52
C ALA A 165 11.19 6.78 -2.33
N ALA A 166 10.88 7.17 -1.10
CA ALA A 166 10.60 8.57 -0.76
C ALA A 166 11.80 9.47 -1.07
N ALA A 167 13.02 9.05 -0.70
CA ALA A 167 14.24 9.79 -1.02
C ALA A 167 14.47 9.93 -2.54
N LEU A 168 14.19 8.88 -3.31
CA LEU A 168 14.22 8.94 -4.78
C LEU A 168 13.19 9.93 -5.34
N SER A 169 11.97 9.93 -4.79
CA SER A 169 10.90 10.83 -5.21
C SER A 169 11.29 12.31 -5.01
N PHE A 170 11.98 12.65 -3.91
CA PHE A 170 12.53 13.99 -3.70
C PHE A 170 13.62 14.36 -4.73
N GLN A 171 14.42 13.41 -5.19
CA GLN A 171 15.42 13.64 -6.23
C GLN A 171 14.78 13.87 -7.62
N VAL A 172 13.62 13.27 -7.88
CA VAL A 172 12.88 13.42 -9.15
C VAL A 172 12.13 14.76 -9.22
N LEU A 173 11.77 15.37 -8.08
CA LEU A 173 10.96 16.60 -8.01
C LEU A 173 11.62 17.86 -8.61
N GLY A 174 12.92 17.85 -8.98
CA GLY A 174 13.50 18.94 -9.76
C GLY A 174 15.03 19.00 -9.83
N ARG A 175 15.52 20.03 -10.54
CA ARG A 175 16.96 20.28 -10.75
C ARG A 175 17.74 20.43 -9.45
N TYR A 176 17.15 21.05 -8.43
CA TYR A 176 17.77 21.25 -7.12
C TYR A 176 17.76 19.98 -6.25
N GLY A 177 16.76 19.10 -6.41
CA GLY A 177 16.67 17.82 -5.70
C GLY A 177 17.75 16.83 -6.13
N LYS A 178 18.14 16.85 -7.42
CA LYS A 178 19.26 16.06 -7.96
C LYS A 178 20.63 16.49 -7.43
N ALA A 179 20.80 17.75 -7.05
CA ALA A 179 22.09 18.28 -6.58
C ALA A 179 22.47 17.81 -5.17
N ILE A 180 21.46 17.43 -4.37
CA ILE A 180 21.67 16.99 -2.99
C ILE A 180 21.92 15.47 -2.98
N PRO A 181 23.00 15.00 -2.32
CA PRO A 181 23.31 13.58 -2.24
C PRO A 181 22.22 12.84 -1.47
N ARG A 182 21.89 11.63 -1.92
CA ARG A 182 20.73 10.84 -1.48
C ARG A 182 20.65 10.64 0.04
N TRP A 183 21.79 10.46 0.71
CA TRP A 183 21.83 10.23 2.15
C TRP A 183 21.21 11.37 2.96
N ILE A 184 21.29 12.62 2.48
CA ILE A 184 20.66 13.78 3.12
C ILE A 184 19.14 13.69 3.01
N TRP A 185 18.60 13.31 1.85
CA TRP A 185 17.17 13.08 1.69
C TRP A 185 16.68 11.94 2.58
N CYS A 186 17.43 10.83 2.69
CA CYS A 186 17.11 9.76 3.62
C CYS A 186 17.06 10.24 5.08
N LEU A 187 17.98 11.12 5.49
CA LEU A 187 17.96 11.71 6.84
C LEU A 187 16.75 12.62 7.06
N VAL A 188 16.40 13.46 6.09
CA VAL A 188 15.23 14.34 6.17
C VAL A 188 13.94 13.53 6.29
N VAL A 189 13.78 12.50 5.44
CA VAL A 189 12.63 11.59 5.51
C VAL A 189 12.57 10.88 6.86
N MET A 190 13.69 10.36 7.35
CA MET A 190 13.78 9.72 8.67
C MET A 190 13.39 10.66 9.82
N ILE A 191 13.78 11.93 9.76
CA ILE A 191 13.40 12.93 10.78
C ILE A 191 11.88 13.18 10.73
N ILE A 192 11.31 13.32 9.53
CA ILE A 192 9.86 13.51 9.35
C ILE A 192 9.09 12.29 9.89
N GLU A 193 9.51 11.08 9.51
CA GLU A 193 8.95 9.82 10.00
C GLU A 193 9.03 9.73 11.53
N LEU A 194 10.15 10.13 12.13
CA LEU A 194 10.34 10.14 13.59
C LEU A 194 9.37 11.10 14.28
N VAL A 195 9.26 12.34 13.78
CA VAL A 195 8.34 13.35 14.34
C VAL A 195 6.89 12.86 14.26
N CYS A 196 6.48 12.34 13.09
CA CYS A 196 5.15 11.78 12.88
C CYS A 196 4.88 10.57 13.78
N SER A 197 5.85 9.68 13.96
CA SER A 197 5.74 8.50 14.82
C SER A 197 5.58 8.88 16.30
N VAL A 198 6.37 9.86 16.78
CA VAL A 198 6.27 10.34 18.16
C VAL A 198 4.92 11.03 18.41
N ALA A 199 4.44 11.84 17.47
CA ALA A 199 3.15 12.52 17.57
C ALA A 199 1.96 11.54 17.47
N GLY A 200 2.06 10.54 16.59
CA GLY A 200 1.00 9.57 16.31
C GLY A 200 0.94 8.37 17.25
N ARG A 201 1.90 8.20 18.17
CA ARG A 201 2.09 6.96 18.96
C ARG A 201 0.85 6.46 19.69
N ASN A 202 -0.01 7.38 20.17
CA ASN A 202 -1.20 7.05 20.97
C ASN A 202 -2.45 6.75 20.12
N HIS A 203 -2.46 7.12 18.83
CA HIS A 203 -3.63 6.99 17.95
C HIS A 203 -3.30 6.28 16.63
N LEU A 204 -2.21 5.52 16.64
CA LEU A 204 -1.58 4.96 15.45
C LEU A 204 -2.58 4.11 14.64
N LEU A 205 -3.27 3.18 15.30
CA LEU A 205 -4.24 2.28 14.65
C LEU A 205 -5.39 3.06 13.99
N ASN A 206 -5.97 4.03 14.70
CA ASN A 206 -7.03 4.89 14.14
C ASN A 206 -6.54 5.72 12.95
N ILE A 207 -5.31 6.24 13.00
CA ILE A 207 -4.73 6.99 11.88
C ILE A 207 -4.56 6.07 10.66
N PHE A 208 -4.01 4.87 10.86
CA PHE A 208 -3.79 3.93 9.76
C PHE A 208 -5.10 3.47 9.11
N GLU A 209 -6.14 3.13 9.89
CA GLU A 209 -7.43 2.71 9.34
C GLU A 209 -8.12 3.81 8.53
N ASN A 210 -8.01 5.07 8.95
CA ASN A 210 -8.60 6.21 8.25
C ASN A 210 -7.76 6.71 7.05
N PHE A 211 -6.45 6.46 7.05
CA PHE A 211 -5.55 6.96 6.01
C PHE A 211 -5.31 5.95 4.88
N LEU A 212 -5.35 4.63 5.18
CA LEU A 212 -5.15 3.59 4.17
C LEU A 212 -6.11 3.71 2.98
N PRO A 213 -7.44 3.84 3.20
CA PRO A 213 -8.38 3.99 2.09
C PRO A 213 -8.07 5.20 1.20
N LEU A 214 -7.65 6.32 1.81
CA LEU A 214 -7.29 7.55 1.10
C LEU A 214 -6.15 7.32 0.10
N MET A 215 -5.23 6.39 0.39
CA MET A 215 -4.16 6.02 -0.54
C MET A 215 -4.73 5.39 -1.82
N SER A 216 -5.74 4.54 -1.73
CA SER A 216 -6.36 3.98 -2.93
C SER A 216 -7.06 5.04 -3.77
N TYR A 217 -7.68 6.06 -3.15
CA TYR A 217 -8.46 7.07 -3.87
C TYR A 217 -7.63 7.89 -4.85
N TRP A 218 -6.35 8.10 -4.59
CA TRP A 218 -5.46 8.82 -5.50
C TRP A 218 -4.66 7.89 -6.41
N VAL A 219 -4.29 6.70 -5.94
CA VAL A 219 -3.51 5.73 -6.73
C VAL A 219 -4.36 5.10 -7.81
N CYS A 220 -5.61 4.75 -7.52
CA CYS A 220 -6.54 4.18 -8.49
C CYS A 220 -6.67 4.99 -9.79
N PRO A 221 -7.07 6.28 -9.74
CA PRO A 221 -7.19 7.07 -10.96
C PRO A 221 -5.83 7.25 -11.66
N TRP A 222 -4.73 7.33 -10.89
CA TRP A 222 -3.38 7.39 -11.47
C TRP A 222 -3.01 6.11 -12.24
N VAL A 223 -3.23 4.92 -11.65
CA VAL A 223 -2.97 3.63 -12.32
C VAL A 223 -3.84 3.50 -13.57
N THR A 224 -5.12 3.87 -13.50
CA THR A 224 -6.03 3.85 -14.65
C THR A 224 -5.50 4.70 -15.80
N ILE A 225 -5.08 5.94 -15.52
CA ILE A 225 -4.50 6.85 -16.52
C ILE A 225 -3.23 6.26 -17.14
N VAL A 226 -2.32 5.71 -16.31
CA VAL A 226 -1.08 5.09 -16.80
C VAL A 226 -1.36 3.88 -17.68
N LEU A 227 -2.31 3.02 -17.29
CA LEU A 227 -2.73 1.86 -18.07
C LEU A 227 -3.36 2.27 -19.40
N GLU A 228 -4.17 3.31 -19.42
CA GLU A 228 -4.81 3.80 -20.64
C GLU A 228 -3.81 4.44 -21.60
N GLU A 229 -2.86 5.23 -21.10
CA GLU A 229 -1.78 5.76 -21.93
C GLU A 229 -0.95 4.63 -22.55
N HIS A 230 -0.66 3.58 -21.78
CA HIS A 230 0.08 2.42 -22.27
C HIS A 230 -0.73 1.60 -23.29
N LEU A 231 -1.98 1.24 -22.98
CA LEU A 231 -2.78 0.35 -23.80
C LEU A 231 -3.40 1.06 -25.01
N LEU A 232 -4.08 2.20 -24.82
CA LEU A 232 -4.80 2.92 -25.86
C LEU A 232 -3.88 3.74 -26.77
N PHE A 233 -2.88 4.41 -26.19
CA PHE A 233 -2.08 5.38 -26.94
C PHE A 233 -0.72 4.84 -27.41
N HIS A 234 -0.16 3.82 -26.76
CA HIS A 234 1.09 3.19 -27.20
C HIS A 234 0.85 1.84 -27.89
N VAL A 235 0.25 0.86 -27.20
CA VAL A 235 0.06 -0.49 -27.74
C VAL A 235 -0.92 -0.50 -28.91
N LEU A 236 -2.12 0.07 -28.75
CA LEU A 236 -3.14 0.07 -29.80
C LEU A 236 -2.77 0.94 -31.00
N ARG A 237 -1.93 1.97 -30.82
CA ARG A 237 -1.39 2.79 -31.93
C ARG A 237 -0.06 2.28 -32.48
N GLY A 238 0.54 1.25 -31.87
CA GLY A 238 1.83 0.70 -32.28
C GLY A 238 3.02 1.66 -32.10
N LEU A 239 2.91 2.66 -31.22
CA LEU A 239 3.96 3.66 -31.00
C LEU A 239 4.93 3.21 -29.90
N PRO A 240 6.23 3.04 -30.18
CA PRO A 240 7.22 2.72 -29.16
C PRO A 240 7.50 3.93 -28.25
N PHE A 241 7.84 3.68 -26.98
CA PHE A 241 8.29 4.72 -26.07
C PHE A 241 9.66 5.28 -26.53
N ASP A 242 9.75 6.60 -26.70
CA ASP A 242 11.03 7.27 -26.89
C ASP A 242 11.71 7.52 -25.53
N TRP A 243 12.56 6.56 -25.14
CA TRP A 243 13.32 6.64 -23.89
C TRP A 243 14.37 7.77 -23.89
N THR A 244 14.72 8.34 -25.05
CA THR A 244 15.72 9.43 -25.13
C THR A 244 15.13 10.78 -24.71
N ALA A 245 13.80 10.91 -24.73
CA ALA A 245 13.08 12.14 -24.43
C ALA A 245 12.73 12.31 -22.93
N TRP A 246 13.21 11.44 -22.04
CA TRP A 246 12.75 11.34 -20.64
C TRP A 246 12.95 12.61 -19.79
N GLU A 247 13.94 13.44 -20.10
CA GLU A 247 14.21 14.71 -19.39
C GLU A 247 13.79 15.95 -20.22
N ASP A 248 13.30 15.76 -21.43
CA ASP A 248 13.03 16.84 -22.38
C ASP A 248 11.58 17.34 -22.26
N LYS A 249 11.38 18.40 -21.46
CA LYS A 249 10.06 19.04 -21.23
C LYS A 249 9.32 19.42 -22.53
N LYS A 250 10.05 19.63 -23.63
CA LYS A 250 9.46 19.98 -24.93
C LYS A 250 8.91 18.76 -25.69
N ARG A 251 9.46 17.58 -25.45
CA ARG A 251 9.05 16.32 -26.11
C ARG A 251 8.00 15.56 -25.30
N LEU A 252 7.96 15.78 -23.99
CA LEU A 252 6.95 15.20 -23.10
C LEU A 252 5.57 15.86 -23.30
N PRO A 253 4.47 15.10 -23.10
CA PRO A 253 3.12 15.66 -23.09
C PRO A 253 2.97 16.72 -22.01
N ILE A 254 2.08 17.68 -22.23
CA ILE A 254 1.84 18.79 -21.29
C ILE A 254 1.28 18.26 -19.96
N GLY A 255 0.58 17.13 -19.99
CA GLY A 255 0.05 16.45 -18.81
C GLY A 255 -1.23 17.08 -18.28
N ALA A 256 -1.82 18.03 -19.02
CA ALA A 256 -3.04 18.70 -18.61
C ALA A 256 -4.24 17.74 -18.65
N ALA A 257 -4.30 16.86 -19.65
CA ALA A 257 -5.33 15.82 -19.73
C ALA A 257 -5.22 14.83 -18.56
N ALA A 258 -4.00 14.41 -18.22
CA ALA A 258 -3.75 13.52 -17.08
C ALA A 258 -4.12 14.19 -15.74
N LEU A 259 -3.72 15.45 -15.54
CA LEU A 259 -4.04 16.19 -14.32
C LEU A 259 -5.55 16.39 -14.14
N LEU A 260 -6.25 16.82 -15.20
CA LEU A 260 -7.71 17.00 -15.15
C LEU A 260 -8.44 15.68 -14.90
N SER A 261 -8.02 14.60 -15.57
CA SER A 261 -8.62 13.27 -15.36
C SER A 261 -8.37 12.75 -13.95
N TRP A 262 -7.20 13.02 -13.39
CA TRP A 262 -6.87 12.66 -12.02
C TRP A 262 -7.71 13.44 -11.00
N LEU A 263 -7.89 14.75 -11.20
CA LEU A 263 -8.77 15.58 -10.36
C LEU A 263 -10.23 15.11 -10.44
N ILE A 264 -10.71 14.75 -11.64
CA ILE A 264 -12.07 14.22 -11.81
C ILE A 264 -12.21 12.83 -11.17
N GLY A 265 -11.18 11.98 -11.27
CA GLY A 265 -11.12 10.72 -10.53
C GLY A 265 -11.24 10.91 -9.01
N TRP A 266 -10.58 11.93 -8.46
CA TRP A 266 -10.72 12.33 -7.06
C TRP A 266 -12.15 12.74 -6.69
N THR A 267 -12.85 13.48 -7.57
CA THR A 267 -14.27 13.79 -7.32
C THR A 267 -15.13 12.52 -7.27
N GLY A 268 -14.82 11.53 -8.10
CA GLY A 268 -15.46 10.20 -8.04
C GLY A 268 -15.20 9.49 -6.71
N ALA A 269 -13.96 9.55 -6.20
CA ALA A 269 -13.61 9.01 -4.88
C ALA A 269 -14.41 9.68 -3.76
N ILE A 270 -14.51 11.02 -3.79
CA ILE A 270 -15.25 11.79 -2.78
C ILE A 270 -16.72 11.35 -2.72
N VAL A 271 -17.35 11.14 -3.87
CA VAL A 271 -18.77 10.76 -3.93
C VAL A 271 -19.02 9.34 -3.34
N GLY A 272 -18.03 8.44 -3.44
CA GLY A 272 -18.13 7.04 -3.05
C GLY A 272 -17.40 6.63 -1.77
N MET A 273 -16.66 7.53 -1.12
CA MET A 273 -15.89 7.19 0.08
C MET A 273 -16.77 7.06 1.33
N ASP A 274 -16.39 6.14 2.21
CA ASP A 274 -16.97 5.97 3.54
C ASP A 274 -15.85 6.09 4.58
N GLN A 275 -15.62 7.30 5.08
CA GLN A 275 -14.58 7.61 6.05
C GLN A 275 -15.19 8.21 7.32
N VAL A 276 -14.50 8.06 8.46
CA VAL A 276 -14.97 8.56 9.76
C VAL A 276 -15.25 10.08 9.74
N TRP A 277 -14.51 10.82 8.91
CA TRP A 277 -14.65 12.28 8.78
C TRP A 277 -15.59 12.72 7.66
N TYR A 278 -15.90 11.84 6.69
CA TYR A 278 -16.79 12.16 5.58
C TYR A 278 -17.38 10.90 4.95
N GLN A 279 -18.71 10.89 4.80
CA GLN A 279 -19.43 9.85 4.11
C GLN A 279 -20.05 10.41 2.83
N GLY A 280 -19.67 9.82 1.69
CA GLY A 280 -20.18 10.20 0.40
C GLY A 280 -21.66 9.82 0.20
N PRO A 281 -22.41 10.56 -0.63
CA PRO A 281 -23.84 10.31 -0.84
C PRO A 281 -24.12 8.95 -1.51
N VAL A 282 -23.14 8.36 -2.19
CA VAL A 282 -23.27 7.00 -2.74
C VAL A 282 -22.92 5.95 -1.68
N ALA A 283 -21.89 6.19 -0.86
CA ALA A 283 -21.54 5.30 0.24
C ALA A 283 -22.68 5.12 1.24
N LEU A 284 -23.38 6.21 1.60
CA LEU A 284 -24.53 6.20 2.52
C LEU A 284 -25.71 5.36 2.03
N LYS A 285 -25.81 5.10 0.73
CA LYS A 285 -26.89 4.28 0.15
C LYS A 285 -26.59 2.78 0.23
N ILE A 286 -25.40 2.39 0.69
CA ILE A 286 -24.91 1.02 0.67
C ILE A 286 -24.87 0.49 2.11
N GLY A 287 -25.87 -0.33 2.45
CA GLY A 287 -25.99 -0.92 3.80
C GLY A 287 -26.46 0.09 4.86
N GLY A 288 -26.42 -0.34 6.13
CA GLY A 288 -26.87 0.49 7.27
C GLY A 288 -25.81 1.43 7.84
N TYR A 289 -24.52 1.17 7.59
CA TYR A 289 -23.39 1.94 8.12
C TYR A 289 -22.55 2.63 7.04
N GLY A 290 -22.86 2.43 5.76
CA GLY A 290 -22.02 2.85 4.63
C GLY A 290 -21.13 1.70 4.11
N GLY A 291 -20.74 1.79 2.84
CA GLY A 291 -19.76 0.90 2.24
C GLY A 291 -18.81 1.69 1.34
N ASP A 292 -17.50 1.50 1.53
CA ASP A 292 -16.49 2.25 0.80
C ASP A 292 -16.35 1.74 -0.64
N ILE A 293 -16.75 2.57 -1.61
CA ILE A 293 -16.62 2.32 -3.05
C ILE A 293 -15.81 3.45 -3.72
N GLY A 294 -15.16 4.32 -2.94
CA GLY A 294 -14.42 5.47 -3.46
C GLY A 294 -13.36 5.08 -4.48
N ALA A 295 -12.62 4.00 -4.21
CA ALA A 295 -11.62 3.46 -5.12
C ALA A 295 -12.22 3.09 -6.50
N TRP A 296 -13.32 2.33 -6.53
CA TRP A 296 -13.92 1.87 -7.78
C TRP A 296 -14.56 3.01 -8.58
N MET A 297 -15.18 3.96 -7.88
CA MET A 297 -15.72 5.16 -8.52
C MET A 297 -14.62 6.03 -9.14
N SER A 298 -13.48 6.17 -8.45
CA SER A 298 -12.33 6.92 -8.98
C SER A 298 -11.78 6.30 -10.27
N ILE A 299 -11.72 4.96 -10.34
CA ILE A 299 -11.33 4.21 -11.56
C ILE A 299 -12.33 4.48 -12.67
N ALA A 300 -13.63 4.34 -12.40
CA ALA A 300 -14.67 4.52 -13.41
C ALA A 300 -14.65 5.94 -14.01
N PHE A 301 -14.50 6.96 -13.15
CA PHE A 301 -14.46 8.36 -13.58
C PHE A 301 -13.20 8.65 -14.39
N ALA A 302 -12.02 8.21 -13.92
CA ALA A 302 -10.78 8.37 -14.67
C ALA A 302 -10.86 7.66 -16.03
N CYS A 303 -11.43 6.45 -16.07
CA CYS A 303 -11.50 5.63 -17.27
C CYS A 303 -12.36 6.23 -18.38
N VAL A 304 -13.47 6.89 -18.02
CA VAL A 304 -14.35 7.54 -18.99
C VAL A 304 -13.75 8.85 -19.49
N VAL A 305 -13.06 9.59 -18.61
CA VAL A 305 -12.68 10.98 -18.85
C VAL A 305 -11.31 11.11 -19.52
N TYR A 306 -10.36 10.21 -19.23
CA TYR A 306 -9.01 10.32 -19.76
C TYR A 306 -8.91 10.11 -21.28
N PRO A 307 -9.52 9.08 -21.90
CA PRO A 307 -9.40 8.86 -23.34
C PRO A 307 -9.83 10.06 -24.21
N PRO A 308 -10.99 10.72 -23.98
CA PRO A 308 -11.38 11.88 -24.79
C PRO A 308 -10.48 13.10 -24.53
N LEU A 309 -10.09 13.35 -23.28
CA LEU A 309 -9.20 14.47 -22.96
C LEU A 309 -7.81 14.31 -23.59
N ARG A 310 -7.26 13.09 -23.55
CA ARG A 310 -5.96 12.79 -24.16
C ARG A 310 -6.03 12.89 -25.68
N TYR A 311 -7.13 12.46 -26.31
CA TYR A 311 -7.35 12.66 -27.74
C TYR A 311 -7.38 14.16 -28.12
N LEU A 312 -8.04 15.00 -27.32
CA LEU A 312 -8.07 16.45 -27.53
C LEU A 312 -6.69 17.09 -27.36
N GLU A 313 -5.92 16.67 -26.35
CA GLU A 313 -4.54 17.14 -26.12
C GLU A 313 -3.65 16.81 -27.33
N LEU A 314 -3.73 15.58 -27.83
CA LEU A 314 -2.99 15.14 -29.02
C LEU A 314 -3.40 15.91 -30.28
N LYS A 315 -4.69 16.23 -30.45
CA LYS A 315 -5.18 17.00 -31.58
C LYS A 315 -4.70 18.46 -31.56
N ASN A 316 -4.67 19.08 -30.38
CA ASN A 316 -4.37 20.51 -30.24
C ASN A 316 -2.86 20.79 -30.13
N PHE A 317 -2.10 19.90 -29.49
CA PHE A 317 -0.68 20.12 -29.19
C PHE A 317 0.26 19.18 -29.93
N GLY A 318 -0.26 18.11 -30.56
CA GLY A 318 0.55 17.13 -31.29
C GLY A 318 1.46 16.27 -30.41
N ARG A 319 1.29 16.32 -29.08
CA ARG A 319 2.08 15.61 -28.04
C ARG A 319 1.24 15.35 -26.80
#